data_AF-X1RB60-F1
#
_entry.id   AF-X1RB60-F1
#
_cell.length_a   1.000
_cell.length_b   1.000
_cell.length_c   1.000
_cell.angle_alpha   90.00
_cell.angle_beta   90.00
_cell.angle_gamma   90.00
#
_symmetry.space_group_name_H-M   'P 1'
#
loop_
_entity.id
_entity.type
_entity.pdbx_description
1 polymer ?
#
loop_
_entity_poly.entity_id
_entity_poly.type
_entity_poly.pdbx_seq_one_letter_code
_entity_poly.pdbx_strand_id
1 'polypeptide(L)'
;MWLISAFFEAIPKETRESAALDGASKMRILRDIIIPLSASGIFAAGAFSFITAWGEYLFSTLLITANQLNTVPVGLGMFLGSQYIEWGALSAATALTTIIVI
;
A
#
# COMPACT_ATOMS: atom_id res chain seq x y z
N MET A 1 -8.72 -0.20 6.17
CA MET A 1 -10.19 -0.06 6.16
C MET A 1 -10.63 1.34 6.60
N TRP A 2 -10.18 1.86 7.74
CA TRP A 2 -10.58 3.20 8.21
C TRP A 2 -10.15 4.38 7.31
N LEU A 3 -8.97 4.29 6.68
CA LEU A 3 -8.43 5.37 5.84
C LEU A 3 -9.39 5.75 4.70
N ILE A 4 -9.84 4.76 3.91
CA ILE A 4 -10.72 5.02 2.76
C ILE A 4 -12.11 5.49 3.22
N SER A 5 -12.63 4.93 4.32
CA SER A 5 -13.93 5.34 4.87
C SER A 5 -14.00 6.83 5.18
N ALA A 6 -12.94 7.41 5.75
CA ALA A 6 -12.87 8.84 6.04
C ALA A 6 -12.99 9.71 4.77
N PHE A 7 -12.42 9.28 3.65
CA PHE A 7 -12.54 9.98 2.36
C PHE A 7 -13.93 9.81 1.72
N PHE A 8 -14.57 8.66 1.93
CA PHE A 8 -15.94 8.43 1.45
C PHE A 8 -16.95 9.24 2.26
N GLU A 9 -16.75 9.38 3.57
CA GLU A 9 -17.59 10.18 4.46
C GLU A 9 -17.45 11.68 4.22
N ALA A 10 -16.29 12.14 3.74
CA ALA A 10 -16.08 13.52 3.34
C ALA A 10 -16.91 13.94 2.11
N ILE A 11 -17.43 12.99 1.32
CA ILE A 11 -18.29 13.29 0.17
C ILE A 11 -19.69 13.68 0.67
N PRO A 12 -20.17 14.91 0.36
CA PRO A 12 -21.50 15.35 0.78
C PRO A 12 -22.60 14.39 0.29
N LYS A 13 -23.59 14.13 1.15
CA LYS A 13 -24.67 13.19 0.81
C LYS A 13 -25.52 13.73 -0.34
N GLU A 14 -25.68 15.04 -0.41
CA GLU A 14 -26.48 15.75 -1.41
C GLU A 14 -25.97 15.45 -2.83
N THR A 15 -24.66 15.28 -3.01
CA THR A 15 -24.05 14.94 -4.31
C THR A 15 -24.50 13.59 -4.85
N ARG A 16 -24.77 12.62 -3.96
CA ARG A 16 -25.28 11.30 -4.35
C ARG A 16 -26.78 11.34 -4.58
N GLU A 17 -27.50 12.14 -3.82
CA GLU A 17 -28.95 12.32 -3.95
C GLU A 17 -29.30 13.04 -5.25
N SER A 18 -28.56 14.09 -5.62
CA SER A 18 -28.75 14.78 -6.90
C SER A 18 -28.52 13.85 -8.09
N ALA A 19 -27.42 13.09 -8.09
CA ALA A 19 -27.15 12.12 -9.16
C ALA A 19 -28.22 11.02 -9.25
N ALA A 20 -28.80 10.61 -8.12
CA ALA A 20 -29.91 9.65 -8.11
C ALA A 20 -31.21 10.26 -8.68
N LEU A 21 -31.49 11.54 -8.40
CA LEU A 21 -32.60 12.28 -9.00
C LEU A 21 -32.44 12.44 -10.53
N ASP A 22 -31.20 12.57 -11.01
CA ASP A 22 -30.84 12.57 -12.44
C ASP A 22 -30.93 11.17 -13.10
N GLY A 23 -31.38 10.15 -12.35
CA GLY A 23 -31.56 8.79 -12.86
C GLY A 23 -30.27 7.96 -12.94
N ALA A 24 -29.18 8.40 -12.31
CA ALA A 24 -27.95 7.61 -12.26
C ALA A 24 -28.12 6.35 -11.41
N SER A 25 -27.72 5.20 -11.94
CA SER A 25 -27.70 3.95 -11.18
C SER A 25 -26.63 3.99 -10.08
N LYS A 26 -26.79 3.18 -9.03
CA LYS A 26 -25.82 3.09 -7.91
C LYS A 26 -24.39 2.80 -8.39
N MET A 27 -24.24 1.94 -9.41
CA MET A 27 -22.93 1.61 -9.97
C MET A 27 -22.32 2.80 -10.73
N ARG A 28 -23.15 3.59 -11.41
CA ARG A 28 -22.73 4.82 -12.08
C ARG A 28 -22.27 5.87 -11.08
N ILE A 29 -23.02 6.08 -9.99
CA ILE A 29 -22.65 6.98 -8.90
C ILE A 29 -21.31 6.54 -8.27
N LEU A 30 -21.11 5.24 -8.03
CA LEU A 30 -19.86 4.73 -7.50
C LEU A 30 -18.68 5.05 -8.42
N ARG A 31 -18.79 4.70 -9.71
CA ARG A 31 -17.69 4.82 -10.67
C ARG A 31 -17.39 6.26 -11.09
N ASP A 32 -18.43 7.07 -11.28
CA ASP A 32 -18.30 8.39 -11.90
C ASP A 32 -18.20 9.52 -10.86
N ILE A 33 -18.63 9.27 -9.61
CA ILE A 33 -18.64 10.29 -8.54
C ILE A 33 -17.77 9.86 -7.36
N ILE A 34 -18.06 8.72 -6.74
CA ILE A 34 -17.38 8.32 -5.49
C ILE A 34 -15.90 8.02 -5.74
N ILE A 35 -15.58 7.16 -6.72
CA ILE A 35 -14.19 6.76 -7.00
C ILE A 35 -13.31 7.97 -7.39
N PRO A 36 -13.70 8.87 -8.31
CA PRO A 36 -12.89 10.02 -8.69
C PRO A 36 -12.72 11.02 -7.54
N LEU A 37 -13.78 11.33 -6.78
CA LEU A 37 -13.70 12.26 -5.67
C LEU A 37 -12.85 11.74 -4.51
N SER A 38 -12.82 10.41 -4.32
CA SER A 38 -11.98 9.76 -3.32
C SER A 38 -10.66 9.25 -3.87
N ALA A 39 -10.27 9.60 -5.11
CA ALA A 39 -9.07 9.07 -5.74
C ALA A 39 -7.79 9.36 -4.93
N SER A 40 -7.70 10.55 -4.34
CA SER A 40 -6.59 10.92 -3.44
C SER A 40 -6.55 10.05 -2.18
N GLY A 41 -7.71 9.70 -1.62
CA GLY A 41 -7.82 8.83 -0.46
C GLY A 41 -7.50 7.37 -0.77
N ILE A 42 -7.94 6.89 -1.93
CA ILE A 42 -7.58 5.55 -2.45
C ILE A 42 -6.08 5.48 -2.67
N PHE A 43 -5.49 6.51 -3.27
CA PHE A 43 -4.04 6.59 -3.47
C PHE A 43 -3.28 6.59 -2.13
N ALA A 44 -3.68 7.40 -1.16
CA ALA A 44 -3.05 7.44 0.16
C ALA A 44 -3.13 6.09 0.88
N ALA A 45 -4.30 5.44 0.86
CA ALA A 45 -4.47 4.11 1.44
C ALA A 45 -3.63 3.05 0.70
N GLY A 46 -3.58 3.11 -0.62
CA GLY A 46 -2.77 2.22 -1.45
C GLY A 46 -1.28 2.38 -1.20
N ALA A 47 -0.78 3.61 -1.15
CA ALA A 47 0.62 3.91 -0.83
C ALA A 47 0.98 3.44 0.58
N PHE A 48 0.12 3.69 1.57
CA PHE A 48 0.33 3.19 2.93
C PHE A 48 0.39 1.67 2.98
N SER A 49 -0.57 0.97 2.35
CA SER A 49 -0.57 -0.48 2.24
C SER A 49 0.67 -1.02 1.51
N PHE A 50 1.12 -0.34 0.46
CA PHE A 50 2.33 -0.69 -0.27
C PHE A 50 3.57 -0.59 0.61
N ILE A 51 3.77 0.54 1.31
CA ILE A 51 4.91 0.74 2.22
C ILE A 51 4.94 -0.33 3.31
N THR A 52 3.79 -0.62 3.92
CA THR A 52 3.69 -1.66 4.95
C THR A 52 4.01 -3.05 4.38
N ALA A 53 3.45 -3.41 3.23
CA ALA A 53 3.69 -4.71 2.62
C ALA A 53 5.15 -4.85 2.11
N TRP A 54 5.72 -3.76 1.59
CA TRP A 54 7.10 -3.72 1.08
C TRP A 54 8.13 -3.93 2.18
N GLY A 55 7.89 -3.37 3.37
CA GLY A 55 8.75 -3.55 4.55
C GLY A 55 8.46 -4.82 5.36
N GLU A 56 7.52 -5.67 4.94
CA GLU A 56 7.06 -6.79 5.76
C GLU A 56 8.09 -7.94 5.80
N TYR A 57 8.73 -8.10 6.96
CA TYR A 57 9.77 -9.10 7.19
C TYR A 57 9.25 -10.39 7.86
N LEU A 58 8.38 -10.26 8.88
CA LEU A 58 8.02 -11.37 9.75
C LEU A 58 7.15 -12.38 9.02
N PHE A 59 6.07 -11.92 8.39
CA PHE A 59 5.19 -12.81 7.62
C PHE A 59 5.92 -13.45 6.44
N SER A 60 6.77 -12.68 5.74
CA SER A 60 7.58 -13.18 4.62
C SER A 60 8.51 -14.31 5.09
N THR A 61 9.24 -14.11 6.19
CA THR A 61 10.19 -15.12 6.71
C THR A 61 9.49 -16.39 7.19
N LEU A 62 8.29 -16.27 7.74
CA LEU A 62 7.53 -17.41 8.27
C LEU A 62 6.81 -18.22 7.20
N LEU A 63 6.30 -17.56 6.16
CA LEU A 63 5.46 -18.20 5.14
C LEU A 63 6.23 -18.64 3.90
N ILE A 64 7.33 -17.98 3.56
CA ILE A 64 8.14 -18.29 2.38
C ILE A 64 9.18 -19.34 2.74
N THR A 65 9.10 -20.50 2.11
CA THR A 65 10.00 -21.64 2.36
C THR A 65 11.04 -21.85 1.26
N ALA A 66 10.81 -21.31 0.06
CA ALA A 66 11.73 -21.41 -1.07
C ALA A 66 12.54 -20.13 -1.21
N ASN A 67 13.88 -20.23 -1.15
CA ASN A 67 14.80 -19.09 -1.23
C ASN A 67 14.60 -18.20 -2.47
N GLN A 68 14.22 -18.79 -3.60
CA GLN A 68 13.94 -18.06 -4.85
C GLN A 68 12.73 -17.12 -4.78
N LEU A 69 11.90 -17.23 -3.73
CA LEU A 69 10.73 -16.41 -3.49
C LEU A 69 10.95 -15.38 -2.37
N ASN A 70 12.15 -15.31 -1.80
CA ASN A 70 12.43 -14.38 -0.70
C ASN A 70 12.16 -12.93 -1.11
N THR A 71 11.44 -12.23 -0.25
CA THR A 71 11.18 -10.80 -0.44
C THR A 71 12.44 -9.99 -0.12
N VAL A 72 12.46 -8.75 -0.60
CA VAL A 72 13.57 -7.81 -0.39
C VAL A 72 13.98 -7.69 1.10
N PRO A 73 13.05 -7.50 2.07
CA PRO A 73 13.41 -7.45 3.48
C PRO A 73 14.07 -8.74 3.99
N VAL A 74 13.60 -9.91 3.54
CA VAL A 74 14.18 -11.21 3.91
C VAL A 74 15.60 -11.34 3.36
N GLY A 75 15.82 -10.93 2.12
CA GLY A 75 17.15 -10.88 1.52
C GLY A 75 18.10 -9.92 2.23
N LEU A 76 17.62 -8.74 2.65
CA LEU A 76 18.40 -7.81 3.47
C LEU A 76 18.81 -8.43 4.81
N GLY A 77 17.94 -9.24 5.41
CA GLY A 77 18.23 -10.00 6.63
C GLY A 77 19.42 -10.94 6.50
N MET A 78 19.77 -11.39 5.28
CA MET A 78 20.94 -12.25 5.06
C MET A 78 22.28 -11.53 5.27
N PHE A 79 22.33 -10.20 5.22
CA PHE A 79 23.53 -9.41 5.56
C PHE A 79 23.74 -9.27 7.07
N LEU A 80 22.74 -9.64 7.88
CA LEU A 80 22.84 -9.75 9.33
C LEU A 80 23.41 -11.13 9.67
N GLY A 81 24.71 -11.32 9.40
CA GLY A 81 25.42 -12.56 9.68
C GLY A 81 25.52 -12.86 11.18
N SER A 82 25.75 -14.14 11.52
CA SER A 82 25.85 -14.59 12.92
C SER A 82 27.14 -14.16 13.64
N GLN A 83 28.22 -13.88 12.89
CA GLN A 83 29.52 -13.45 13.44
C GLN A 83 29.87 -12.00 13.17
N TYR A 84 29.45 -11.44 12.02
CA TYR A 84 29.71 -10.06 11.64
C TYR A 84 28.60 -9.55 10.70
N ILE A 85 28.32 -8.25 10.78
CA ILE A 85 27.35 -7.56 9.93
C ILE A 85 28.10 -6.85 8.79
N GLU A 86 27.69 -7.10 7.56
CA GLU A 86 28.24 -6.47 6.36
C GLU A 86 27.63 -5.05 6.15
N TRP A 87 27.98 -4.09 7.02
CA TRP A 87 27.37 -2.76 7.05
C TRP A 87 27.39 -2.02 5.71
N GLY A 88 28.46 -2.18 4.92
CA GLY A 88 28.58 -1.55 3.60
C GLY A 88 27.56 -2.10 2.61
N ALA A 89 27.47 -3.42 2.50
CA ALA A 89 26.52 -4.09 1.61
C ALA A 89 25.07 -3.87 2.08
N LEU A 90 24.82 -3.97 3.39
CA LEU A 90 23.50 -3.73 3.98
C LEU A 90 23.02 -2.30 3.73
N SER A 91 23.88 -1.30 3.93
CA SER A 91 23.52 0.11 3.69
C SER A 91 23.26 0.39 2.21
N ALA A 92 24.11 -0.12 1.32
CA ALA A 92 23.94 0.04 -0.13
C ALA A 92 22.64 -0.63 -0.62
N ALA A 93 22.37 -1.86 -0.16
CA ALA A 93 21.14 -2.57 -0.49
C ALA A 93 19.92 -1.83 0.06
N THR A 94 19.95 -1.37 1.32
CA THR A 94 18.84 -0.62 1.93
C THR A 94 18.55 0.67 1.16
N ALA A 95 19.58 1.41 0.73
CA ALA A 95 19.42 2.61 -0.09
C ALA A 95 18.71 2.31 -1.42
N LEU A 96 19.15 1.26 -2.14
CA LEU A 96 18.50 0.82 -3.39
C LEU A 96 17.02 0.46 -3.19
N THR A 97 16.71 -0.23 -2.09
CA THR A 97 15.34 -0.69 -1.81
C THR A 97 14.40 0.45 -1.41
N THR A 98 14.94 1.55 -0.89
CA THR A 98 14.18 2.73 -0.50
C THR A 98 13.79 3.59 -1.71
N ILE A 99 14.58 3.55 -2.80
CA ILE A 99 14.28 4.29 -4.05
C ILE A 99 12.92 3.89 -4.64
N ILE A 100 12.48 2.65 -4.43
CA ILE A 100 11.18 2.17 -4.94
C ILE A 100 10.00 2.81 -4.19
N VAL A 101 10.24 3.24 -2.95
CA VAL A 101 9.21 3.78 -2.05
C VAL A 101 9.10 5.31 -2.16
N ILE A 102 10.17 5.99 -2.57
CA ILE A 102 10.25 7.45 -2.74
C ILE A 102 9.91 7.82 -4.18
#